data_AF-A0A832X207-F1
#
_entry.id   AF-A0A832X207-F1
#
_cell.length_a   1.000
_cell.length_b   1.000
_cell.length_c   1.000
_cell.angle_alpha   90.00
_cell.angle_beta   90.00
_cell.angle_gamma   90.00
#
_symmetry.space_group_name_H-M   'P 1'
#
loop_
_entity.id
_entity.type
_entity.pdbx_description
1 polymer ?
#
loop_
_entity_poly.entity_id
_entity_poly.type
_entity_poly.pdbx_seq_one_letter_code
_entity_poly.pdbx_strand_id
1 'polypeptide(L)'
;MPVQAATQELAATSENLNFLGSQGQWAQYRASPLQELLLYSSTSNFNVVSKKLVNVKSKVKGVGAIGAVKINEISKPKSQYDGQCVAFVKAVSKTPNIGTSSWTKGRPVVTKKNGKPVFNNIPAGTIIATFNSKGKYYGHTAIFGDCTSTGINVWDQNYIYSKVVGRHSIPFTGSGVNNAYNYYVVNVPA
;
A
#
# COMPACT_ATOMS: atom_id res chain seq x y z
N MET A 1 -29.53 -9.86 20.75
CA MET A 1 -28.86 -9.32 19.54
C MET A 1 -27.36 -9.40 19.77
N PRO A 2 -26.54 -10.00 18.89
CA PRO A 2 -25.09 -10.01 19.08
C PRO A 2 -24.55 -8.59 18.92
N VAL A 3 -23.81 -8.11 19.92
CA VAL A 3 -23.10 -6.83 19.88
C VAL A 3 -22.01 -6.96 18.82
N GLN A 4 -22.08 -6.14 17.77
CA GLN A 4 -21.05 -6.10 16.74
C GLN A 4 -19.74 -5.62 17.41
N ALA A 5 -18.71 -6.47 17.40
CA ALA A 5 -17.42 -6.13 18.00
C ALA A 5 -16.91 -4.81 17.44
N ALA A 6 -16.37 -3.96 18.31
CA ALA A 6 -15.77 -2.69 17.90
C ALA A 6 -14.64 -2.96 16.89
N THR A 7 -14.61 -2.16 15.83
CA THR A 7 -13.55 -2.23 14.81
C THR A 7 -12.84 -0.88 14.73
N GLN A 8 -11.54 -0.91 14.45
CA GLN A 8 -10.71 0.28 14.25
C GLN A 8 -10.16 0.34 12.82
N GLU A 9 -10.00 1.55 12.28
CA GLU A 9 -9.32 1.77 11.00
C GLU A 9 -7.83 1.41 11.15
N LEU A 10 -7.32 0.57 10.26
CA LEU A 10 -5.91 0.18 10.26
C LEU A 10 -5.07 1.27 9.59
N ALA A 11 -3.94 1.64 10.20
CA ALA A 11 -3.01 2.62 9.67
C ALA A 11 -1.55 2.18 9.90
N ALA A 12 -0.63 2.74 9.10
CA ALA A 12 0.80 2.68 9.38
C ALA A 12 1.10 3.38 10.71
N THR A 13 2.13 2.93 11.43
CA THR A 13 2.59 3.64 12.63
C THR A 13 3.13 5.02 12.26
N SER A 14 3.05 5.99 13.16
CA SER A 14 3.56 7.35 12.92
C SER A 14 5.04 7.35 12.52
N GLU A 15 5.86 6.49 13.11
CA GLU A 15 7.27 6.32 12.74
C GLU A 15 7.43 5.88 11.27
N ASN A 16 6.69 4.86 10.85
CA ASN A 16 6.76 4.36 9.48
C ASN A 16 6.14 5.35 8.48
N LEU A 17 5.09 6.08 8.87
CA LEU A 17 4.49 7.11 8.03
C LEU A 17 5.44 8.29 7.83
N ASN A 18 6.07 8.78 8.91
CA ASN A 18 7.08 9.85 8.85
C ASN A 18 8.25 9.45 7.97
N PHE A 19 8.69 8.19 8.08
CA PHE A 19 9.69 7.61 7.19
C PHE A 19 9.23 7.71 5.73
N LEU A 20 8.08 7.11 5.36
CA LEU A 20 7.58 7.06 3.98
C LEU A 20 7.36 8.46 3.34
N GLY A 21 7.11 9.49 4.14
CA GLY A 21 6.97 10.88 3.68
C GLY A 21 8.28 11.56 3.24
N SER A 22 9.45 10.99 3.53
CA SER A 22 10.75 11.63 3.24
C SER A 22 11.19 11.47 1.78
N GLN A 23 11.40 12.59 1.08
CA GLN A 23 11.77 12.59 -0.35
C GLN A 23 13.13 11.91 -0.63
N GLY A 24 14.09 11.96 0.29
CA GLY A 24 15.43 11.36 0.13
C GLY A 24 15.46 9.82 0.15
N GLN A 25 14.29 9.19 0.33
CA GLN A 25 14.16 7.74 0.38
C GLN A 25 13.67 7.13 -0.92
N TRP A 26 13.34 7.95 -1.92
CA TRP A 26 12.71 7.51 -3.16
C TRP A 26 13.63 7.72 -4.36
N ALA A 27 13.59 6.80 -5.31
CA ALA A 27 14.22 6.97 -6.62
C ALA A 27 13.22 6.77 -7.75
N GLN A 28 13.33 7.63 -8.78
CA GLN A 28 12.47 7.58 -9.96
C GLN A 28 12.72 6.32 -10.79
N TYR A 29 11.68 5.51 -10.94
CA TYR A 29 11.70 4.27 -11.73
C TYR A 29 11.14 4.46 -13.14
N ARG A 30 10.14 5.33 -13.31
CA ARG A 30 9.61 5.76 -14.61
C ARG A 30 9.48 7.27 -14.72
N ALA A 31 9.69 7.77 -15.93
CA ALA A 31 9.50 9.18 -16.26
C ALA A 31 8.03 9.64 -16.13
N SER A 32 7.07 8.74 -16.36
CA SER A 32 5.63 9.00 -16.23
C SER A 32 4.81 7.68 -16.25
N PRO A 33 3.73 7.53 -15.45
CA PRO A 33 3.39 8.29 -14.24
C PRO A 33 4.41 7.96 -13.13
N LEU A 34 4.55 8.86 -12.14
CA LEU A 34 5.55 8.85 -11.05
C LEU A 34 5.57 7.53 -10.26
N GLN A 35 6.22 6.52 -10.84
CA GLN A 35 6.57 5.29 -10.16
C GLN A 35 7.93 5.51 -9.55
N GLU A 36 7.99 5.44 -8.23
CA GLU A 36 9.22 5.61 -7.47
C GLU A 36 9.39 4.42 -6.54
N LEU A 37 10.64 4.04 -6.32
CA LEU A 37 11.01 2.90 -5.49
C LEU A 37 11.65 3.37 -4.20
N LEU A 38 11.36 2.66 -3.12
CA LEU A 38 12.01 2.91 -1.85
C LEU A 38 13.45 2.41 -1.91
N LEU A 39 14.40 3.31 -1.73
CA LEU A 39 15.84 3.06 -1.74
C LEU A 39 16.27 2.25 -0.52
N TYR A 40 17.03 1.18 -0.77
CA TYR A 40 17.51 0.30 0.30
C TYR A 40 18.47 1.02 1.27
N SER A 41 19.36 1.85 0.73
CA SER A 41 20.33 2.65 1.49
C SER A 41 19.67 3.58 2.50
N SER A 42 18.44 4.02 2.24
CA SER A 42 17.72 4.99 3.06
C SER A 42 16.85 4.34 4.14
N THR A 43 16.93 3.02 4.34
CA THR A 43 16.02 2.28 5.25
C THR A 43 16.54 1.98 6.65
N SER A 44 17.67 2.54 7.08
CA SER A 44 18.23 2.30 8.42
C SER A 44 17.20 2.52 9.53
N ASN A 45 16.36 3.55 9.39
CA ASN A 45 15.30 3.90 10.35
C ASN A 45 13.90 3.39 9.93
N PHE A 46 13.82 2.50 8.93
CA PHE A 46 12.53 1.94 8.54
C PHE A 46 12.17 0.81 9.49
N ASN A 47 11.19 1.05 10.37
CA ASN A 47 10.81 0.12 11.42
C ASN A 47 9.91 -1.00 10.88
N VAL A 48 10.51 -1.90 10.12
CA VAL A 48 9.89 -3.11 9.56
C VAL A 48 10.71 -4.34 9.90
N VAL A 49 10.01 -5.45 10.06
CA VAL A 49 10.56 -6.64 10.69
C VAL A 49 11.50 -7.45 9.76
N SER A 50 11.34 -7.38 8.43
CA SER A 50 12.25 -8.02 7.48
C SER A 50 12.25 -7.29 6.13
N LYS A 51 13.44 -6.93 5.66
CA LYS A 51 13.68 -6.27 4.39
C LYS A 51 14.81 -6.95 3.62
N LYS A 52 14.73 -6.93 2.29
CA LYS A 52 15.75 -7.47 1.39
C LYS A 52 16.12 -6.43 0.32
N LEU A 53 17.41 -6.32 0.04
CA LEU A 53 17.92 -5.58 -1.11
C LEU A 53 17.57 -6.31 -2.41
N VAL A 54 17.00 -5.59 -3.36
CA VAL A 54 16.76 -6.04 -4.72
C VAL A 54 17.30 -4.99 -5.68
N ASN A 55 18.22 -5.39 -6.56
CA ASN A 55 18.70 -4.52 -7.63
C ASN A 55 17.68 -4.52 -8.77
N VAL A 56 17.05 -3.37 -9.01
CA VAL A 56 16.04 -3.20 -10.05
C VAL A 56 16.64 -2.37 -11.18
N LYS A 57 16.61 -2.90 -12.41
CA LYS A 57 17.03 -2.14 -13.60
C LYS A 57 16.06 -0.98 -13.82
N SER A 58 16.57 0.26 -13.80
CA SER A 58 15.75 1.44 -14.09
C SER A 58 15.23 1.41 -15.52
N LYS A 59 14.03 1.92 -15.74
CA LYS A 59 13.48 2.16 -17.09
C LYS A 59 13.75 3.58 -17.58
N VAL A 60 14.39 4.42 -16.76
CA VAL A 60 14.81 5.78 -17.13
C VAL A 60 16.15 5.70 -17.88
N LYS A 61 16.22 6.33 -19.05
CA LYS A 61 17.44 6.36 -19.87
C LYS A 61 18.58 7.01 -19.09
N GLY A 62 19.75 6.37 -19.06
CA GLY A 62 20.94 6.87 -18.36
C GLY A 62 20.97 6.58 -16.85
N VAL A 63 19.91 5.98 -16.29
CA VAL A 63 19.90 5.56 -14.87
C VAL A 63 20.29 4.08 -14.78
N GLY A 64 21.29 3.79 -13.94
CA GLY A 64 21.76 2.42 -13.67
C GLY A 64 20.75 1.56 -12.89
N ALA A 65 21.22 0.44 -12.36
CA ALA A 65 20.44 -0.36 -11.42
C ALA A 65 20.21 0.42 -10.12
N ILE A 66 19.00 0.35 -9.58
CA ILE A 66 18.59 0.98 -8.33
C ILE A 66 18.49 -0.11 -7.26
N GLY A 67 19.17 0.09 -6.14
CA GLY A 67 19.02 -0.76 -4.95
C GLY A 67 17.72 -0.42 -4.21
N ALA A 68 16.71 -1.27 -4.34
CA ALA A 68 15.38 -1.06 -3.78
C ALA A 68 15.01 -2.09 -2.71
N VAL A 69 13.99 -1.77 -1.92
CA VAL A 69 13.57 -2.55 -0.75
C VAL A 69 12.42 -3.48 -1.10
N LYS A 70 12.54 -4.76 -0.74
CA LYS A 70 11.42 -5.70 -0.70
C LYS A 70 11.12 -6.08 0.74
N ILE A 71 9.84 -6.11 1.14
CA ILE A 71 9.41 -6.56 2.47
C ILE A 71 8.93 -8.01 2.41
N ASN A 72 9.45 -8.85 3.30
CA ASN A 72 9.06 -10.25 3.42
C ASN A 72 8.03 -10.45 4.54
N GLU A 73 7.16 -11.44 4.38
CA GLU A 73 6.20 -11.81 5.42
C GLU A 73 6.91 -12.61 6.51
N ILE A 74 6.62 -12.33 7.79
CA ILE A 74 7.26 -13.03 8.92
C ILE A 74 6.30 -14.00 9.60
N SER A 75 4.99 -13.78 9.52
CA SER A 75 4.00 -14.58 10.24
C SER A 75 3.69 -15.94 9.61
N LYS A 76 4.21 -16.24 8.41
CA LYS A 76 3.93 -17.48 7.67
C LYS A 76 5.20 -18.06 7.06
N PRO A 77 5.29 -19.39 6.87
CA PRO A 77 6.46 -20.02 6.25
C PRO A 77 6.79 -19.39 4.87
N LYS A 78 8.09 -19.18 4.66
CA LYS A 78 8.79 -18.23 3.76
C LYS A 78 8.39 -18.14 2.27
N SER A 79 7.48 -18.94 1.71
CA SER A 79 7.39 -19.04 0.24
C SER A 79 6.18 -18.37 -0.43
N GLN A 80 5.05 -18.14 0.28
CA GLN A 80 3.82 -17.72 -0.40
C GLN A 80 3.53 -16.21 -0.33
N TYR A 81 4.09 -15.50 0.66
CA TYR A 81 3.73 -14.10 0.93
C TYR A 81 4.88 -13.09 0.83
N ASP A 82 6.07 -13.53 0.43
CA ASP A 82 7.23 -12.66 0.23
C ASP A 82 7.02 -11.65 -0.90
N GLY A 83 7.21 -10.37 -0.59
CA GLY A 83 7.00 -9.28 -1.53
C GLY A 83 5.54 -9.08 -1.94
N GLN A 84 4.56 -9.58 -1.17
CA GLN A 84 3.13 -9.36 -1.42
C GLN A 84 2.63 -8.05 -0.79
N CYS A 85 1.67 -7.38 -1.42
CA CYS A 85 1.07 -6.15 -0.90
C CYS A 85 0.64 -6.25 0.58
N VAL A 86 0.08 -7.38 1.00
CA VAL A 86 -0.31 -7.69 2.39
C VAL A 86 0.86 -7.65 3.37
N ALA A 87 2.01 -8.22 2.99
CA ALA A 87 3.19 -8.29 3.86
C ALA A 87 3.73 -6.89 4.16
N PHE A 88 3.69 -5.99 3.18
CA PHE A 88 4.11 -4.60 3.35
C PHE A 88 3.19 -3.85 4.32
N VAL A 89 1.88 -3.88 4.09
CA VAL A 89 0.95 -3.14 4.94
C VAL A 89 0.97 -3.65 6.38
N LYS A 90 1.05 -4.98 6.59
CA LYS A 90 1.20 -5.57 7.93
C LYS A 90 2.49 -5.16 8.63
N ALA A 91 3.59 -5.05 7.88
CA ALA A 91 4.88 -4.65 8.44
C ALA A 91 4.84 -3.19 8.90
N VAL A 92 4.23 -2.28 8.13
CA VAL A 92 4.18 -0.85 8.50
C VAL A 92 3.16 -0.55 9.60
N SER A 93 2.08 -1.33 9.69
CA SER A 93 1.03 -1.19 10.71
C SER A 93 1.34 -1.97 11.99
N LYS A 94 2.42 -2.77 12.01
CA LYS A 94 2.80 -3.65 13.13
C LYS A 94 1.72 -4.68 13.47
N THR A 95 1.03 -5.22 12.46
CA THR A 95 -0.02 -6.23 12.64
C THR A 95 0.29 -7.56 11.92
N PRO A 96 1.45 -8.21 12.16
CA PRO A 96 1.80 -9.46 11.48
C PRO A 96 0.77 -10.57 11.75
N ASN A 97 0.22 -10.60 12.97
CA ASN A 97 -0.68 -11.67 13.44
C ASN A 97 -2.14 -11.48 13.03
N ILE A 98 -2.53 -10.31 12.51
CA ILE A 98 -3.91 -10.08 12.06
C ILE A 98 -4.07 -10.66 10.65
N GLY A 99 -4.83 -11.75 10.53
CA GLY A 99 -5.16 -12.34 9.23
C GLY A 99 -6.04 -11.44 8.37
N THR A 100 -5.85 -11.45 7.05
CA THR A 100 -6.73 -10.71 6.11
C THR A 100 -8.17 -11.20 6.12
N SER A 101 -8.42 -12.42 6.62
CA SER A 101 -9.77 -12.94 6.89
C SER A 101 -10.53 -12.13 7.95
N SER A 102 -9.80 -11.46 8.85
CA SER A 102 -10.35 -10.61 9.90
C SER A 102 -10.54 -9.16 9.44
N TRP A 103 -10.03 -8.80 8.25
CA TRP A 103 -10.22 -7.46 7.71
C TRP A 103 -11.64 -7.29 7.21
N THR A 104 -12.25 -6.17 7.58
CA THR A 104 -13.59 -5.78 7.15
C THR A 104 -13.55 -4.51 6.31
N LYS A 105 -14.50 -4.42 5.38
CA LYS A 105 -14.66 -3.29 4.48
C LYS A 105 -15.14 -2.07 5.26
N GLY A 106 -14.31 -1.04 5.34
CA GLY A 106 -14.65 0.26 5.92
C GLY A 106 -15.28 1.22 4.90
N ARG A 107 -15.19 2.52 5.20
CA ARG A 107 -15.68 3.58 4.31
C ARG A 107 -14.87 3.63 2.99
N PRO A 108 -15.49 4.02 1.87
CA PRO A 108 -14.78 4.18 0.60
C PRO A 108 -13.69 5.25 0.71
N VAL A 109 -12.60 5.10 -0.04
CA VAL A 109 -11.55 6.15 -0.13
C VAL A 109 -12.06 7.32 -0.98
N VAL A 110 -12.65 6.99 -2.13
CA VAL A 110 -13.22 7.96 -3.07
C VAL A 110 -14.60 7.46 -3.52
N THR A 111 -15.55 8.39 -3.67
CA THR A 111 -16.88 8.10 -4.23
C THR A 111 -17.13 8.90 -5.51
N LYS A 112 -18.23 8.63 -6.21
CA LYS A 112 -18.66 9.42 -7.37
C LYS A 112 -19.90 10.24 -7.00
N LYS A 113 -19.89 11.53 -7.32
CA LYS A 113 -21.08 12.39 -7.29
C LYS A 113 -21.15 13.17 -8.60
N ASN A 114 -22.26 13.04 -9.33
CA ASN A 114 -22.47 13.68 -10.63
C ASN A 114 -21.31 13.41 -11.63
N GLY A 115 -20.83 12.17 -11.67
CA GLY A 115 -19.72 11.75 -12.54
C GLY A 115 -18.32 12.21 -12.11
N LYS A 116 -18.19 12.99 -11.03
CA LYS A 116 -16.91 13.51 -10.53
C LYS A 116 -16.44 12.75 -9.28
N PRO A 117 -15.12 12.59 -9.07
CA PRO A 117 -14.59 12.02 -7.83
C PRO A 117 -14.88 12.94 -6.65
N VAL A 118 -15.33 12.34 -5.54
CA VAL A 118 -15.47 12.99 -4.23
C VAL A 118 -14.53 12.28 -3.27
N PHE A 119 -13.52 13.01 -2.80
CA PHE A 119 -12.51 12.50 -1.88
C PHE A 119 -13.08 12.49 -0.47
N ASN A 120 -13.02 11.34 0.20
CA ASN A 120 -13.30 11.28 1.62
C ASN A 120 -12.06 11.73 2.39
N ASN A 121 -12.27 12.34 3.57
CA ASN A 121 -11.17 12.76 4.44
C ASN A 121 -10.48 11.53 5.06
N ILE A 122 -9.61 10.89 4.28
CA ILE A 122 -8.78 9.75 4.66
C ILE A 122 -7.39 10.29 4.98
N PRO A 123 -6.86 10.10 6.20
CA PRO A 123 -5.49 10.48 6.52
C PRO A 123 -4.46 9.70 5.69
N ALA A 124 -3.37 10.35 5.32
CA ALA A 124 -2.19 9.66 4.80
C ALA A 124 -1.73 8.59 5.81
N GLY A 125 -1.32 7.43 5.31
CA GLY A 125 -0.94 6.30 6.16
C GLY A 125 -2.05 5.30 6.46
N THR A 126 -3.32 5.64 6.17
CA THR A 126 -4.43 4.68 6.30
C THR A 126 -4.24 3.49 5.37
N ILE A 127 -4.44 2.28 5.88
CA ILE A 127 -4.41 1.06 5.07
C ILE A 127 -5.73 0.94 4.32
N ILE A 128 -5.64 0.76 3.00
CA ILE A 128 -6.77 0.65 2.09
C ILE A 128 -6.68 -0.65 1.29
N ALA A 129 -7.82 -1.24 0.97
CA ALA A 129 -7.86 -2.48 0.20
C ALA A 129 -9.07 -2.59 -0.71
N THR A 130 -9.00 -3.51 -1.65
CA THR A 130 -10.16 -3.97 -2.42
C THR A 130 -10.87 -5.09 -1.69
N PHE A 131 -12.20 -5.09 -1.79
CA PHE A 131 -13.08 -6.04 -1.12
C PHE A 131 -14.08 -6.64 -2.11
N ASN A 132 -14.42 -7.91 -1.93
CA ASN A 132 -15.46 -8.57 -2.73
C ASN A 132 -16.87 -8.11 -2.31
N SER A 133 -17.89 -8.62 -3.00
CA SER A 133 -19.31 -8.30 -2.73
C SER A 133 -19.77 -8.66 -1.32
N LYS A 134 -19.08 -9.60 -0.64
CA LYS A 134 -19.34 -9.99 0.75
C LYS A 134 -18.57 -9.15 1.78
N GLY A 135 -17.89 -8.09 1.34
CA GLY A 135 -17.10 -7.23 2.22
C GLY A 135 -15.83 -7.89 2.78
N LYS A 136 -15.34 -8.96 2.13
CA LYS A 136 -14.09 -9.63 2.50
C LYS A 136 -12.94 -9.17 1.63
N TYR A 137 -11.75 -9.07 2.21
CA TYR A 137 -10.52 -8.71 1.49
C TYR A 137 -10.36 -9.57 0.23
N TYR A 138 -10.08 -8.93 -0.90
CA TYR A 138 -9.88 -9.61 -2.17
C TYR A 138 -9.06 -8.73 -3.12
N GLY A 139 -7.93 -9.24 -3.63
CA GLY A 139 -7.15 -8.57 -4.67
C GLY A 139 -5.93 -7.84 -4.14
N HIS A 140 -6.09 -6.59 -3.70
CA HIS A 140 -4.97 -5.69 -3.39
C HIS A 140 -5.16 -4.89 -2.10
N THR A 141 -4.03 -4.49 -1.50
CA THR A 141 -3.98 -3.58 -0.35
C THR A 141 -2.80 -2.63 -0.50
N ALA A 142 -2.91 -1.43 0.03
CA ALA A 142 -1.90 -0.41 -0.05
C ALA A 142 -2.00 0.54 1.15
N ILE A 143 -0.99 1.38 1.32
CA ILE A 143 -1.04 2.52 2.23
C ILE A 143 -1.48 3.73 1.40
N PHE A 144 -2.55 4.40 1.82
CA PHE A 144 -3.05 5.61 1.18
C PHE A 144 -2.06 6.77 1.41
N GLY A 145 -1.67 7.45 0.34
CA GLY A 145 -0.88 8.68 0.38
C GLY A 145 -1.77 9.91 0.30
N ASP A 146 -2.29 10.19 -0.88
CA ASP A 146 -3.17 11.33 -1.16
C ASP A 146 -4.11 11.07 -2.35
N CYS A 147 -5.05 12.00 -2.57
CA CYS A 147 -5.88 12.03 -3.77
C CYS A 147 -5.32 13.04 -4.78
N THR A 148 -5.43 12.70 -6.06
CA THR A 148 -5.10 13.59 -7.17
C THR A 148 -6.33 13.76 -8.09
N SER A 149 -6.25 14.66 -9.06
CA SER A 149 -7.30 14.83 -10.07
C SER A 149 -7.54 13.57 -10.94
N THR A 150 -6.60 12.63 -10.98
CA THR A 150 -6.64 11.47 -11.88
C THR A 150 -6.72 10.12 -11.17
N GLY A 151 -6.55 10.09 -9.86
CA GLY A 151 -6.53 8.86 -9.07
C GLY A 151 -6.16 9.09 -7.61
N ILE A 152 -5.67 8.03 -6.96
CA ILE A 152 -5.07 8.08 -5.62
C ILE A 152 -3.60 7.70 -5.70
N ASN A 153 -2.73 8.38 -4.97
CA ASN A 153 -1.36 7.91 -4.80
C ASN A 153 -1.28 6.98 -3.60
N VAL A 154 -0.54 5.90 -3.76
CA VAL A 154 -0.40 4.87 -2.76
C VAL A 154 1.05 4.44 -2.63
N TRP A 155 1.38 3.87 -1.47
CA TRP A 155 2.57 3.06 -1.29
C TRP A 155 2.17 1.59 -1.19
N ASP A 156 2.77 0.73 -1.99
CA ASP A 156 2.58 -0.71 -1.87
C ASP A 156 3.79 -1.51 -2.39
N GLN A 157 3.63 -2.83 -2.42
CA GLN A 157 4.54 -3.72 -3.12
C GLN A 157 3.74 -4.72 -3.96
N ASN A 158 4.43 -5.39 -4.89
CA ASN A 158 3.85 -6.34 -5.86
C ASN A 158 3.01 -5.73 -6.99
N TYR A 159 2.95 -4.40 -7.13
CA TYR A 159 2.38 -3.76 -8.33
C TYR A 159 3.33 -3.79 -9.54
N ILE A 160 4.63 -4.04 -9.30
CA ILE A 160 5.68 -4.25 -10.30
C ILE A 160 6.32 -5.62 -10.13
N TYR A 161 6.82 -6.18 -11.23
CA TYR A 161 7.40 -7.53 -11.27
C TYR A 161 8.52 -7.77 -10.25
N SER A 162 9.29 -6.72 -9.90
CA SER A 162 10.38 -6.81 -8.92
C SER A 162 9.89 -6.97 -7.47
N LYS A 163 8.59 -6.79 -7.20
CA LYS A 163 7.95 -6.89 -5.88
C LYS A 163 8.53 -5.97 -4.80
N VAL A 164 9.30 -4.96 -5.20
CA VAL A 164 9.84 -3.97 -4.26
C VAL A 164 8.76 -2.98 -3.86
N VAL A 165 8.97 -2.33 -2.72
CA VAL A 165 8.16 -1.22 -2.25
C VAL A 165 8.30 -0.05 -3.21
N GLY A 166 7.17 0.49 -3.64
CA GLY A 166 7.12 1.68 -4.46
C GLY A 166 5.91 2.54 -4.15
N ARG A 167 5.98 3.79 -4.59
CA ARG A 167 4.80 4.65 -4.71
C ARG A 167 4.38 4.77 -6.16
N HIS A 168 3.07 4.76 -6.38
CA HIS A 168 2.48 4.98 -7.68
C HIS A 168 1.05 5.49 -7.57
N SER A 169 0.49 5.90 -8.70
CA SER A 169 -0.92 6.29 -8.80
C SER A 169 -1.79 5.12 -9.23
N ILE A 170 -2.97 4.99 -8.61
CA ILE A 170 -4.07 4.13 -9.06
C ILE A 170 -5.12 5.02 -9.71
N PRO A 171 -5.40 4.87 -11.02
CA PRO A 171 -6.26 5.80 -11.75
C PRO A 171 -7.76 5.57 -11.45
N PHE A 172 -8.56 6.61 -11.66
CA PHE A 172 -10.03 6.52 -11.64
C PHE A 172 -10.61 5.78 -12.87
N THR A 173 -9.84 5.68 -13.95
CA THR A 173 -10.25 5.10 -15.23
C THR A 173 -9.92 3.62 -15.37
N GLY A 174 -9.21 3.02 -14.40
CA GLY A 174 -8.83 1.61 -14.48
C GLY A 174 -9.96 0.64 -14.13
N SER A 175 -9.63 -0.64 -13.97
CA SER A 175 -10.58 -1.71 -13.64
C SER A 175 -10.03 -2.65 -12.56
N GLY A 176 -10.91 -3.33 -11.83
CA GLY A 176 -10.51 -4.26 -10.76
C GLY A 176 -9.63 -3.59 -9.70
N VAL A 177 -8.47 -4.19 -9.41
CA VAL A 177 -7.47 -3.60 -8.50
C VAL A 177 -6.80 -2.34 -9.05
N ASN A 178 -6.90 -2.07 -10.36
CA ASN A 178 -6.34 -0.86 -10.95
C ASN A 178 -7.32 0.32 -10.95
N ASN A 179 -8.42 0.26 -10.19
CA ASN A 179 -9.41 1.32 -10.11
C ASN A 179 -9.53 1.88 -8.68
N ALA A 180 -9.24 3.17 -8.52
CA ALA A 180 -9.27 3.84 -7.22
C ALA A 180 -10.65 3.81 -6.52
N TYR A 181 -11.76 3.71 -7.26
CA TYR A 181 -13.11 3.59 -6.68
C TYR A 181 -13.36 2.25 -5.97
N ASN A 182 -12.52 1.24 -6.22
CA ASN A 182 -12.66 -0.08 -5.60
C ASN A 182 -11.95 -0.17 -4.24
N TYR A 183 -11.32 0.91 -3.78
CA TYR A 183 -10.57 0.94 -2.53
C TYR A 183 -11.41 1.48 -1.38
N TYR A 184 -11.31 0.78 -0.25
CA TYR A 184 -11.98 1.09 1.00
C TYR A 184 -10.97 1.03 2.13
N VAL A 185 -11.23 1.78 3.19
CA VAL A 185 -10.45 1.69 4.43
C VAL A 185 -10.54 0.26 4.97
N VAL A 186 -9.41 -0.26 5.45
CA VAL A 186 -9.34 -1.55 6.13
C VAL A 186 -9.68 -1.34 7.60
N ASN A 187 -10.71 -2.04 8.07
CA ASN A 187 -11.02 -2.13 9.49
C ASN A 187 -10.55 -3.47 10.05
N VAL A 188 -10.07 -3.46 11.29
CA VAL A 188 -9.68 -4.66 12.05
C VAL A 188 -10.42 -4.69 13.39
N PRO A 189 -10.60 -5.87 14.02
CA PRO A 189 -11.10 -5.93 15.39
C PRO A 189 -10.26 -5.04 16.32
N ALA A 190 -10.93 -4.27 17.18
CA ALA A 190 -10.28 -3.48 18.22
C ALA A 190 -9.68 -4.38 19.31
#